data_AF-A0A9P1KCX4-F1
#
_entry.id   AF-A0A9P1KCX4-F1
#
_cell.length_a   1.000
_cell.length_b   1.000
_cell.length_c   1.000
_cell.angle_alpha   90.00
_cell.angle_beta   90.00
_cell.angle_gamma   90.00
#
_symmetry.space_group_name_H-M   'P 1'
#
loop_
_entity.id
_entity.type
_entity.pdbx_description
1 polymer ?
#
loop_
_entity_poly.entity_id
_entity_poly.type
_entity_poly.pdbx_seq_one_letter_code
_entity_poly.pdbx_strand_id
1 'polypeptide(L)'
;MSQSINLPRVDEFLEELAAIQQTGSKRIALLGSRHIPLTHQNLIEMMSYALVLGGNHLITSGATGTNSAAIRGAMRADPNLLTVILPQSLERQPRESRSQLERTGHPFGRKSLWRYLIFGRS
;
A
#
# COMPACT_ATOMS: atom_id res chain seq x y z
N MET A 1 23.24 -31.80 34.51
CA MET A 1 21.96 -31.09 34.31
C MET A 1 21.54 -31.28 32.86
N SER A 2 20.67 -32.25 32.59
CA SER A 2 20.11 -32.47 31.26
C SER A 2 19.00 -31.45 31.02
N GLN A 3 19.25 -30.45 30.18
CA GLN A 3 18.18 -29.57 29.70
C GLN A 3 17.24 -30.41 28.85
N SER A 4 16.00 -30.58 29.30
CA SER A 4 14.94 -31.15 28.49
C SER A 4 14.68 -30.20 27.32
N ILE A 5 15.01 -30.64 26.11
CA ILE A 5 14.64 -29.94 24.89
C ILE A 5 13.11 -30.02 24.81
N ASN A 6 12.44 -28.90 25.07
CA ASN A 6 11.00 -28.78 24.92
C ASN A 6 10.72 -28.65 23.42
N LEU A 7 10.50 -29.79 22.77
CA LEU A 7 10.14 -29.84 21.36
C LEU A 7 8.69 -29.36 21.22
N PRO A 8 8.40 -28.40 20.32
CA PRO A 8 7.04 -27.93 20.09
C PRO A 8 6.12 -29.11 19.79
N ARG A 9 4.90 -29.07 20.31
CA ARG A 9 3.90 -30.10 20.02
C ARG A 9 3.43 -29.96 18.56
N VAL A 10 2.93 -31.05 17.98
CA VAL A 10 2.38 -31.04 16.61
C VAL A 10 1.32 -29.94 16.43
N ASP A 11 0.53 -29.68 17.46
CA ASP A 11 -0.49 -28.62 17.46
C ASP A 11 0.13 -27.21 17.36
N GLU A 12 1.26 -26.97 18.02
CA GLU A 12 2.00 -25.69 17.96
C GLU A 12 2.58 -25.45 16.56
N PHE A 13 3.10 -26.49 15.91
CA PHE A 13 3.52 -26.40 14.51
C PHE A 13 2.37 -26.12 13.55
N LEU A 14 1.19 -26.69 13.80
CA LEU A 14 -0.01 -26.44 12.99
C LEU A 14 -0.53 -25.01 13.21
N GLU A 15 -0.49 -24.49 14.43
CA GLU A 15 -0.83 -23.10 14.73
C GLU A 15 0.15 -22.12 14.07
N GLU A 16 1.46 -22.38 14.14
CA GLU A 16 2.46 -21.55 13.45
C GLU A 16 2.30 -21.61 11.93
N LEU A 17 2.06 -22.79 11.37
CA LEU A 17 1.81 -22.96 9.94
C LEU A 17 0.53 -22.22 9.51
N ALA A 18 -0.54 -22.31 10.31
CA ALA A 18 -1.78 -21.59 10.07
C ALA A 18 -1.57 -20.07 10.16
N ALA A 19 -0.76 -19.58 11.11
CA ALA A 19 -0.43 -18.16 11.22
C ALA A 19 0.36 -17.65 10.00
N ILE A 20 1.27 -18.45 9.45
CA ILE A 20 1.99 -18.14 8.21
C ILE A 20 1.03 -18.11 7.02
N GLN A 21 0.14 -19.11 6.90
CA GLN A 21 -0.85 -19.16 5.81
C GLN A 21 -1.91 -18.04 5.93
N GLN A 22 -2.15 -17.53 7.14
CA GLN A 22 -2.98 -16.35 7.39
C GLN A 22 -2.31 -15.03 7.02
N THR A 23 -1.04 -15.01 6.57
CA THR A 23 -0.43 -13.84 5.92
C THR A 23 -0.98 -13.62 4.50
N GLY A 24 -2.31 -13.57 4.38
CA GLY A 24 -3.00 -13.20 3.15
C GLY A 24 -2.72 -11.75 2.75
N SER A 25 -3.18 -11.39 1.55
CA SER A 25 -3.09 -10.05 0.98
C SER A 25 -3.52 -8.98 2.01
N LYS A 26 -2.60 -8.10 2.41
CA LYS A 26 -2.90 -7.00 3.33
C LYS A 26 -3.31 -5.75 2.57
N ARG A 27 -4.16 -4.93 3.20
CA ARG A 27 -4.43 -3.56 2.75
C ARG A 27 -3.47 -2.60 3.44
N ILE A 28 -2.62 -1.94 2.67
CA ILE A 28 -1.54 -1.10 3.18
C ILE A 28 -1.79 0.34 2.72
N ALA A 29 -1.93 1.26 3.67
CA ALA A 29 -1.98 2.69 3.37
C ALA A 29 -0.56 3.28 3.39
N LEU A 30 -0.11 3.85 2.26
CA LEU A 30 1.20 4.48 2.15
C LEU A 30 1.06 5.98 1.91
N LEU A 31 1.48 6.77 2.89
CA LEU A 31 1.36 8.23 2.91
C LEU A 31 2.66 8.86 3.38
N GLY A 32 2.84 10.13 3.03
CA GLY A 32 4.01 10.87 3.47
C GLY A 32 4.15 12.22 2.83
N SER A 33 5.37 12.75 2.91
CA SER A 33 5.72 14.10 2.52
C SER A 33 5.62 14.35 1.03
N ARG A 34 5.09 15.53 0.67
CA ARG A 34 5.02 16.04 -0.70
C ARG A 34 6.39 16.39 -1.30
N HIS A 35 7.34 16.79 -0.46
CA HIS A 35 8.69 17.16 -0.89
C HIS A 35 9.69 16.22 -0.25
N ILE A 36 10.23 15.33 -1.06
CA ILE A 36 11.28 14.39 -0.66
C ILE A 36 12.34 14.30 -1.76
N PRO A 37 13.61 14.12 -1.40
CA PRO A 37 14.68 13.86 -2.37
C PRO A 37 14.36 12.71 -3.31
N LEU A 38 14.89 12.78 -4.53
CA LEU A 38 14.65 11.77 -5.58
C LEU A 38 15.01 10.35 -5.11
N THR A 39 16.09 10.19 -4.35
CA THR A 39 16.50 8.89 -3.80
C THR A 39 15.41 8.25 -2.94
N HIS A 40 14.74 9.02 -2.08
CA HIS A 40 13.64 8.50 -1.27
C HIS A 40 12.43 8.12 -2.13
N GLN A 41 12.17 8.88 -3.20
CA GLN A 41 11.11 8.52 -4.15
C GLN A 41 11.41 7.18 -4.82
N ASN A 42 12.65 6.94 -5.26
CA ASN A 42 13.03 5.68 -5.88
C ASN A 42 12.91 4.49 -4.91
N LEU A 43 13.31 4.67 -3.65
CA LEU A 43 13.12 3.66 -2.62
C LEU A 43 11.64 3.34 -2.39
N ILE A 44 10.80 4.38 -2.25
CA ILE A 44 9.36 4.21 -2.06
C ILE A 44 8.71 3.52 -3.25
N GLU A 45 9.13 3.85 -4.47
CA GLU A 45 8.67 3.21 -5.70
C GLU A 45 9.01 1.71 -5.70
N MET A 46 10.27 1.34 -5.39
CA MET A 46 10.69 -0.06 -5.30
C MET A 46 9.96 -0.83 -4.20
N MET A 47 9.80 -0.22 -3.01
CA MET A 47 9.05 -0.84 -1.91
C MET A 47 7.58 -1.06 -2.30
N SER A 48 6.94 -0.07 -2.91
CA SER A 48 5.54 -0.16 -3.32
C SER A 48 5.33 -1.22 -4.39
N TYR A 49 6.25 -1.29 -5.35
CA TYR A 49 6.30 -2.36 -6.35
C TYR A 49 6.37 -3.74 -5.67
N ALA A 50 7.32 -3.93 -4.75
CA ALA A 50 7.50 -5.21 -4.06
C ALA A 50 6.28 -5.61 -3.22
N LEU A 51 5.66 -4.65 -2.51
CA LEU A 51 4.45 -4.89 -1.73
C LEU A 51 3.29 -5.37 -2.61
N VAL A 52 3.06 -4.72 -3.74
CA VAL A 52 1.99 -5.09 -4.67
C VAL A 52 2.29 -6.42 -5.36
N LEU A 53 3.55 -6.66 -5.75
CA LEU A 53 3.99 -7.94 -6.32
C LEU A 53 3.79 -9.11 -5.34
N GLY A 54 3.95 -8.85 -4.04
CA GLY A 54 3.62 -9.80 -2.96
C GLY A 54 2.12 -9.99 -2.71
N GLY A 55 1.25 -9.43 -3.54
CA GLY A 55 -0.21 -9.58 -3.45
C GLY A 55 -0.90 -8.61 -2.48
N ASN A 56 -0.22 -7.57 -2.00
CA ASN A 56 -0.83 -6.59 -1.10
C ASN A 56 -1.60 -5.51 -1.87
N HIS A 57 -2.74 -5.08 -1.30
CA HIS A 57 -3.53 -3.97 -1.85
C HIS A 57 -3.00 -2.64 -1.30
N LEU A 58 -2.38 -1.85 -2.15
CA LEU A 58 -1.84 -0.54 -1.79
C LEU A 58 -2.93 0.53 -1.88
N ILE A 59 -3.01 1.38 -0.86
CA ILE A 59 -3.92 2.52 -0.77
C ILE A 59 -3.08 3.78 -0.56
N THR A 60 -3.33 4.82 -1.35
CA THR A 60 -2.59 6.09 -1.20
C THR A 60 -3.43 7.29 -1.65
N SER A 61 -2.91 8.50 -1.46
CA SER A 61 -3.52 9.73 -1.96
C SER A 61 -2.94 10.14 -3.32
N GLY A 62 -3.61 11.02 -4.05
CA GLY A 62 -3.08 11.58 -5.31
C GLY A 62 -2.04 12.71 -5.14
N ALA A 63 -1.40 12.82 -3.97
CA ALA A 63 -0.42 13.88 -3.70
C ALA A 63 0.95 13.61 -4.36
N THR A 64 1.79 14.64 -4.45
CA THR A 64 3.15 14.53 -4.98
C THR A 64 4.10 13.87 -3.95
N GLY A 65 5.37 13.67 -4.33
CA GLY A 65 6.40 13.10 -3.44
C GLY A 65 6.15 11.62 -3.13
N THR A 66 6.01 11.28 -1.84
CA THR A 66 5.84 9.89 -1.37
C THR A 66 4.71 9.15 -2.08
N ASN A 67 3.54 9.77 -2.16
CA ASN A 67 2.36 9.14 -2.76
C ASN A 67 2.56 8.93 -4.27
N SER A 68 3.17 9.90 -4.95
CA SER A 68 3.48 9.78 -6.38
C SER A 68 4.40 8.59 -6.68
N ALA A 69 5.43 8.40 -5.86
CA ALA A 69 6.35 7.28 -5.97
C ALA A 69 5.65 5.95 -5.69
N ALA A 70 4.76 5.92 -4.69
CA ALA A 70 3.98 4.74 -4.36
C ALA A 70 3.04 4.33 -5.51
N ILE A 71 2.37 5.31 -6.12
CA ILE A 71 1.55 5.11 -7.32
C ILE A 71 2.39 4.53 -8.45
N ARG A 72 3.56 5.10 -8.75
CA ARG A 72 4.43 4.57 -9.82
C ARG A 72 4.84 3.12 -9.56
N GLY A 73 5.21 2.78 -8.33
CA GLY A 73 5.62 1.43 -7.96
C GLY A 73 4.49 0.42 -8.12
N ALA A 74 3.31 0.74 -7.60
CA ALA A 74 2.13 -0.11 -7.72
C ALA A 74 1.65 -0.27 -9.17
N MET A 75 1.64 0.82 -9.95
CA MET A 75 1.25 0.78 -11.37
C MET A 75 2.20 -0.09 -12.20
N ARG A 76 3.49 -0.18 -11.82
CA ARG A 76 4.46 -1.07 -12.46
C ARG A 76 4.28 -2.54 -12.11
N ALA A 77 3.63 -2.86 -10.99
CA ALA A 77 3.39 -4.23 -10.53
C ALA A 77 2.01 -4.72 -11.01
N ASP A 78 0.94 -4.38 -10.29
CA ASP A 78 -0.45 -4.68 -10.65
C ASP A 78 -1.36 -3.50 -10.28
N PRO A 79 -1.84 -2.72 -11.26
CA PRO A 79 -2.76 -1.61 -11.01
C PRO A 79 -4.06 -2.00 -10.32
N ASN A 80 -4.54 -3.25 -10.43
CA ASN A 80 -5.79 -3.68 -9.80
C ASN A 80 -5.69 -3.72 -8.27
N LEU A 81 -4.47 -3.86 -7.76
CA LEU A 81 -4.13 -3.83 -6.33
C LEU A 81 -3.73 -2.43 -5.86
N LEU A 82 -4.13 -1.38 -6.58
CA LEU A 82 -3.94 0.01 -6.19
C LEU A 82 -5.29 0.70 -5.98
N THR A 83 -5.42 1.45 -4.89
CA THR A 83 -6.49 2.44 -4.72
C THR A 83 -5.88 3.80 -4.49
N VAL A 84 -6.10 4.72 -5.43
CA VAL A 84 -5.75 6.14 -5.27
C VAL A 84 -7.00 6.91 -4.92
N ILE A 85 -6.98 7.55 -3.76
CA ILE A 85 -8.15 8.27 -3.25
C ILE A 85 -7.88 9.77 -3.27
N LEU A 86 -8.79 10.51 -3.90
CA LEU A 86 -8.63 11.94 -4.12
C LEU A 86 -9.42 12.77 -3.09
N PRO A 87 -8.83 13.84 -2.51
CA PRO A 87 -9.54 14.73 -1.60
C PRO A 87 -10.59 15.62 -2.29
N GLN A 88 -10.56 15.68 -3.61
CA GLN A 88 -11.46 16.44 -4.48
C GLN A 88 -11.43 15.84 -5.90
N SER A 89 -12.31 16.28 -6.79
CA SER A 89 -12.31 15.81 -8.19
C SER A 89 -10.94 16.04 -8.86
N LEU A 90 -10.62 15.20 -9.85
CA LEU A 90 -9.37 15.27 -10.61
C LEU A 90 -9.11 16.69 -11.17
N GLU A 91 -10.17 17.30 -11.72
CA GLU A 91 -10.19 18.67 -12.26
C GLU A 91 -9.99 19.78 -11.22
N ARG A 92 -10.08 19.47 -9.92
CA ARG A 92 -9.80 20.42 -8.84
C ARG A 92 -8.42 20.22 -8.24
N GLN A 93 -7.74 19.11 -8.58
CA GLN A 93 -6.40 18.85 -8.07
C GLN A 93 -5.38 19.90 -8.53
N PRO A 94 -4.33 20.16 -7.74
CA PRO A 94 -3.19 20.95 -8.18
C PRO A 94 -2.64 20.43 -9.51
N ARG A 95 -2.15 21.33 -10.37
CA ARG A 95 -1.70 20.99 -11.73
C ARG A 95 -0.70 19.84 -11.75
N GLU A 96 0.29 19.88 -10.86
CA GLU A 96 1.34 18.85 -10.79
C GLU A 96 0.78 17.46 -10.48
N SER A 97 -0.03 17.34 -9.42
CA SER A 97 -0.74 16.10 -9.09
C SER A 97 -1.64 15.65 -10.24
N ARG A 98 -2.38 16.56 -10.86
CA ARG A 98 -3.29 16.23 -11.97
C ARG A 98 -2.53 15.63 -13.16
N SER A 99 -1.49 16.31 -13.63
CA SER A 99 -0.67 15.85 -14.76
C SER A 99 -0.08 14.46 -14.50
N GLN A 100 0.27 14.16 -13.26
CA GLN A 100 0.77 12.84 -12.88
C GLN A 100 -0.36 11.79 -12.86
N LEU A 101 -1.52 12.11 -12.30
CA LEU A 101 -2.66 11.21 -12.17
C LEU A 101 -3.29 10.89 -13.53
N GLU A 102 -3.38 11.85 -14.44
CA GLU A 102 -3.88 11.64 -15.80
C GLU A 102 -3.02 10.64 -16.58
N ARG A 103 -1.71 10.62 -16.34
CA ARG A 103 -0.77 9.68 -16.99
C ARG A 103 -0.96 8.23 -16.54
N THR A 104 -1.60 7.96 -15.41
CA THR A 104 -1.75 6.58 -14.92
C THR A 104 -2.92 5.85 -15.59
N GLY A 105 -3.91 6.57 -16.13
CA GLY A 105 -5.14 5.96 -16.66
C GLY A 105 -5.96 5.18 -15.62
N HIS A 106 -5.65 5.35 -14.33
CA HIS A 106 -6.20 4.54 -13.24
C HIS A 106 -7.49 5.16 -12.65
N PRO A 107 -8.53 4.38 -12.32
CA PRO A 107 -9.74 4.90 -11.70
C PRO A 107 -9.51 5.40 -10.27
N PHE A 108 -10.16 6.50 -9.87
CA PHE A 108 -9.93 7.14 -8.57
C PHE A 108 -11.08 6.94 -7.58
N GLY A 109 -10.74 6.65 -6.32
CA GLY A 109 -11.70 6.58 -5.21
C GLY A 109 -12.14 7.97 -4.74
N ARG A 110 -13.39 8.07 -4.26
CA ARG A 110 -13.94 9.32 -3.70
C ARG A 110 -13.48 9.54 -2.25
N LYS A 111 -13.34 10.81 -1.84
CA LYS A 111 -12.97 11.20 -0.46
C LYS A 111 -13.85 10.56 0.63
N SER A 112 -15.12 10.28 0.36
CA SER A 112 -15.99 9.58 1.32
C SER A 112 -15.41 8.22 1.74
N LEU A 113 -14.70 7.52 0.84
CA LEU A 113 -14.02 6.25 1.15
C LEU A 113 -12.85 6.42 2.12
N TRP A 114 -12.15 7.56 2.16
CA TRP A 114 -11.04 7.78 3.11
C TRP A 114 -11.49 7.61 4.56
N ARG A 115 -12.66 8.16 4.89
CA ARG A 115 -13.17 8.08 6.26
C ARG A 115 -13.47 6.64 6.65
N TYR A 116 -14.03 5.86 5.73
CA TYR A 116 -14.28 4.43 5.96
C TYR A 116 -13.01 3.60 6.03
N LEU A 117 -11.98 3.93 5.23
CA LEU A 117 -10.73 3.17 5.16
C LEU A 117 -9.78 3.44 6.34
N ILE A 118 -9.80 4.66 6.91
CA ILE A 118 -9.01 4.99 8.10
C ILE A 118 -9.74 4.62 9.39
N PHE A 119 -11.01 4.97 9.52
CA PHE A 119 -11.72 4.91 10.81
C PHE A 119 -12.57 3.67 10.99
N GLY A 120 -12.66 2.79 9.98
CA GLY A 120 -13.56 1.63 10.01
C GLY A 120 -15.04 2.05 10.00
N ARG A 121 -15.94 1.10 9.74
CA ARG A 121 -17.37 1.32 9.95
C ARG A 121 -17.60 1.54 11.46
N SER A 122 -18.06 2.73 11.84
CA SER A 122 -18.74 2.94 13.12
C SER A 122 -20.16 2.40 13.05
#